data_AF-A0A1H7RHR3-F1
#
_entry.id   AF-A0A1H7RHR3-F1
#
_cell.length_a   1.000
_cell.length_b   1.000
_cell.length_c   1.000
_cell.angle_alpha   90.00
_cell.angle_beta   90.00
_cell.angle_gamma   90.00
#
_symmetry.space_group_name_H-M   'P 1'
#
loop_
_entity.id
_entity.type
_entity.pdbx_description
1 polymer ?
#
loop_
_entity_poly.entity_id
_entity_poly.type
_entity_poly.pdbx_seq_one_letter_code
_entity_poly.pdbx_strand_id
1 'polypeptide(L)'
;MTQVDFYILPDTTLEARLDFACRLAETIYRKGYRLHLHAEDEAMARELDDRLWTFRADAYVPHALSGSEAEASVPVTIGWQDLPMVGEPPQALLNLHPGIPEWFSRFERVAEIINQHQDVLTAKRECWKTYKQRGYPVTPHHLKGQAG
;
A
#
# COMPACT_ATOMS: atom_id res chain seq x y z
N MET A 1 -10.08 -1.89 -16.19
CA MET A 1 -9.11 -0.76 -16.15
C MET A 1 -8.81 -0.48 -14.70
N THR A 2 -7.52 -0.39 -14.33
CA THR A 2 -7.10 -0.18 -12.94
C THR A 2 -7.64 1.14 -12.38
N GLN A 3 -8.27 1.10 -11.20
CA GLN A 3 -8.67 2.31 -10.47
C GLN A 3 -7.55 2.77 -9.53
N VAL A 4 -7.20 4.05 -9.54
CA VAL A 4 -6.16 4.61 -8.68
C VAL A 4 -6.78 5.53 -7.64
N ASP A 5 -6.64 5.17 -6.37
CA ASP A 5 -7.11 5.93 -5.22
C ASP A 5 -5.91 6.56 -4.50
N PHE A 6 -5.93 7.87 -4.30
CA PHE A 6 -4.92 8.58 -3.52
C PHE A 6 -5.49 8.96 -2.16
N TYR A 7 -4.95 8.39 -1.09
CA TYR A 7 -5.29 8.72 0.28
C TYR A 7 -4.34 9.81 0.77
N ILE A 8 -4.89 11.00 1.07
CA ILE A 8 -4.13 12.19 1.44
C ILE A 8 -4.31 12.43 2.93
N LEU A 9 -3.23 12.23 3.67
CA LEU A 9 -3.14 12.40 5.11
C LEU A 9 -2.68 13.82 5.46
N PRO A 10 -3.21 14.43 6.54
CA PRO A 10 -2.72 15.70 7.05
C PRO A 10 -1.45 15.56 7.89
N ASP A 11 -1.10 14.35 8.30
CA ASP A 11 0.07 14.04 9.12
C ASP A 11 1.38 14.30 8.38
N THR A 12 2.44 14.66 9.10
CA THR A 12 3.78 14.93 8.53
C THR A 12 4.77 13.80 8.73
N THR A 13 4.51 12.86 9.65
CA THR A 13 5.44 11.79 10.01
C THR A 13 5.29 10.58 9.09
N LEU A 14 6.42 9.92 8.79
CA LEU A 14 6.41 8.65 8.06
C LEU A 14 5.71 7.55 8.85
N GLU A 15 5.80 7.59 10.18
CA GLU A 15 5.09 6.67 11.07
C GLU A 15 3.56 6.71 10.88
N ALA A 16 2.96 7.91 10.86
CA ALA A 16 1.51 8.03 10.65
C ALA A 16 1.08 7.47 9.28
N ARG A 17 1.97 7.53 8.28
CA ARG A 17 1.76 6.95 6.95
C ARG A 17 1.76 5.41 7.02
N LEU A 18 2.68 4.80 7.77
CA LEU A 18 2.72 3.35 7.97
C LEU A 18 1.54 2.85 8.81
N ASP A 19 1.16 3.59 9.85
CA ASP A 19 -0.01 3.25 10.68
C ASP A 19 -1.31 3.33 9.88
N PHE A 20 -1.42 4.29 8.97
CA PHE A 20 -2.52 4.32 8.02
C PHE A 20 -2.47 3.18 7.00
N ALA A 21 -1.29 2.82 6.50
CA ALA A 21 -1.13 1.67 5.61
C ALA A 21 -1.63 0.38 6.26
N CYS A 22 -1.34 0.16 7.55
CA CYS A 22 -1.84 -1.00 8.30
C CYS A 22 -3.38 -1.01 8.38
N ARG A 23 -3.99 0.13 8.74
CA ARG A 23 -5.46 0.27 8.80
C ARG A 23 -6.13 0.08 7.44
N LEU A 24 -5.52 0.59 6.38
CA LEU A 24 -6.01 0.43 5.02
C LEU A 24 -5.88 -1.02 4.55
N ALA A 25 -4.75 -1.68 4.85
CA ALA A 25 -4.54 -3.08 4.54
C ALA A 25 -5.59 -3.98 5.21
N GLU A 26 -5.86 -3.76 6.50
CA GLU A 26 -6.94 -4.43 7.21
C GLU A 26 -8.31 -4.19 6.54
N THR A 27 -8.60 -2.94 6.16
CA THR A 27 -9.86 -2.59 5.50
C THR A 27 -10.03 -3.30 4.15
N ILE A 28 -8.96 -3.37 3.36
CA ILE A 28 -8.97 -4.03 2.05
C ILE A 28 -9.12 -5.55 2.23
N TYR A 29 -8.36 -6.14 3.16
CA TYR A 29 -8.45 -7.56 3.50
C TYR A 29 -9.87 -7.94 3.97
N ARG A 30 -10.47 -7.17 4.89
CA ARG A 30 -11.83 -7.43 5.40
C ARG A 30 -12.91 -7.32 4.31
N LYS A 31 -12.64 -6.62 3.21
CA LYS A 31 -13.52 -6.57 2.02
C LYS A 31 -13.37 -7.79 1.11
N GLY A 32 -12.48 -8.73 1.44
CA GLY A 32 -12.25 -9.96 0.68
C GLY A 32 -11.22 -9.83 -0.44
N TYR A 33 -10.51 -8.71 -0.54
CA TYR A 33 -9.49 -8.52 -1.57
C TYR A 33 -8.17 -9.14 -1.15
N ARG A 34 -7.50 -9.79 -2.11
CA ARG A 34 -6.07 -10.12 -2.00
C ARG A 34 -5.24 -8.86 -2.25
N LEU A 35 -4.34 -8.54 -1.32
CA LEU A 35 -3.59 -7.29 -1.30
C LEU A 35 -2.08 -7.54 -1.41
N HIS A 36 -1.41 -6.69 -2.17
CA HIS A 36 0.04 -6.55 -2.12
C HIS A 36 0.42 -5.17 -1.59
N LEU A 37 1.20 -5.11 -0.51
CA LEU A 37 1.86 -3.89 -0.03
C LEU A 37 3.23 -3.82 -0.68
N HIS A 38 3.49 -2.73 -1.41
CA HIS A 38 4.78 -2.50 -2.04
C HIS A 38 5.55 -1.41 -1.30
N ALA A 39 6.51 -1.85 -0.49
CA ALA A 39 7.41 -1.02 0.31
C ALA A 39 8.51 -0.38 -0.55
N GLU A 40 9.12 0.68 -0.02
CA GLU A 40 10.26 1.34 -0.66
C GLU A 40 11.51 0.46 -0.67
N ASP A 41 11.76 -0.25 0.43
CA ASP A 41 12.92 -1.11 0.62
C ASP A 41 12.60 -2.27 1.57
N GLU A 42 13.59 -3.14 1.78
CA GLU A 42 13.46 -4.29 2.68
C GLU A 42 13.22 -3.87 4.13
N ALA A 43 13.83 -2.77 4.57
CA ALA A 43 13.69 -2.29 5.95
C ALA A 43 12.24 -1.90 6.24
N MET A 44 11.63 -1.12 5.35
CA MET A 44 10.22 -0.75 5.43
C MET A 44 9.31 -1.97 5.30
N ALA A 45 9.64 -2.94 4.45
CA ALA A 45 8.86 -4.17 4.33
C ALA A 45 8.81 -4.98 5.64
N ARG A 46 9.96 -5.15 6.30
CA ARG A 46 10.05 -5.81 7.61
C ARG A 46 9.33 -5.02 8.70
N GLU A 47 9.46 -3.69 8.69
CA GLU A 47 8.72 -2.84 9.62
C GLU A 47 7.19 -2.99 9.44
N LEU A 48 6.71 -3.07 8.20
CA LEU A 48 5.29 -3.31 7.92
C LEU A 48 4.82 -4.69 8.38
N ASP A 49 5.66 -5.73 8.21
CA ASP A 49 5.40 -7.09 8.69
C ASP A 49 5.18 -7.09 10.21
N ASP A 50 6.10 -6.48 10.96
CA ASP A 50 5.96 -6.36 12.42
C ASP A 50 4.77 -5.48 12.85
N ARG A 51 4.56 -4.35 12.16
CA ARG A 51 3.48 -3.40 12.47
C ARG A 51 2.10 -4.01 12.21
N LEU A 52 1.90 -4.78 11.14
CA LEU A 52 0.60 -5.37 10.82
C LEU A 52 0.11 -6.35 11.91
N TRP A 53 1.03 -6.93 12.70
CA TRP A 53 0.68 -7.74 13.87
C TRP A 53 0.37 -6.92 15.12
N THR A 54 0.86 -5.69 15.23
CA THR A 54 0.93 -4.95 16.50
C THR A 54 0.20 -3.62 16.51
N PHE A 55 -0.20 -3.08 15.35
CA PHE A 55 -0.79 -1.73 15.25
C PHE A 55 -2.13 -1.56 15.98
N ARG A 56 -2.86 -2.66 16.22
CA ARG A 56 -4.07 -2.68 17.06
C ARG A 56 -4.26 -4.07 17.64
N ALA A 57 -4.56 -4.15 18.94
CA ALA A 57 -4.60 -5.42 19.69
C ALA A 57 -5.63 -6.44 19.16
N ASP A 58 -6.69 -6.00 18.49
CA ASP A 58 -7.75 -6.82 17.89
C ASP A 58 -7.67 -6.90 16.36
N ALA A 59 -6.61 -6.35 15.74
CA ALA A 59 -6.40 -6.48 14.31
C ALA A 59 -5.78 -7.84 13.98
N TYR A 60 -6.33 -8.48 12.95
CA TYR A 60 -5.77 -9.70 12.39
C TYR A 60 -5.79 -9.60 10.87
N VAL A 61 -4.60 -9.46 10.29
CA VAL A 61 -4.37 -9.40 8.85
C VAL A 61 -3.36 -10.50 8.53
N PRO A 62 -3.78 -11.69 8.05
CA PRO A 62 -2.84 -12.74 7.71
C PRO A 62 -1.99 -12.25 6.53
N HIS A 63 -0.68 -12.13 6.77
CA HIS A 63 0.26 -11.60 5.81
C HIS A 63 1.60 -12.32 5.86
N ALA A 64 2.41 -12.12 4.83
CA ALA A 64 3.77 -12.61 4.76
C ALA A 64 4.63 -11.73 3.85
N LEU A 65 5.93 -11.69 4.13
CA LEU A 65 6.93 -11.14 3.22
C LEU A 65 6.98 -11.97 1.92
N SER A 66 7.19 -11.29 0.80
CA SER A 66 7.44 -11.94 -0.49
C SER A 66 8.70 -12.79 -0.47
N GLY A 67 8.66 -13.96 -1.10
CA GLY A 67 9.71 -14.99 -1.05
C GLY A 67 9.70 -15.88 0.19
N SER A 68 8.79 -15.66 1.15
CA SER A 68 8.62 -16.56 2.30
C SER A 68 7.81 -17.81 1.93
N GLU A 69 7.97 -18.88 2.72
CA GLU A 69 7.19 -20.12 2.53
C GLU A 69 5.67 -19.91 2.67
N ALA A 70 5.26 -18.88 3.41
CA ALA A 70 3.86 -18.55 3.64
C ALA A 70 3.25 -17.66 2.55
N GLU A 71 4.04 -17.07 1.65
CA GLU A 71 3.58 -16.11 0.63
C GLU A 71 2.37 -16.62 -0.17
N ALA A 72 2.39 -17.90 -0.56
CA ALA A 72 1.34 -18.51 -1.37
C ALA A 72 0.03 -18.76 -0.61
N SER A 73 0.06 -18.78 0.72
CA SER A 73 -1.08 -19.18 1.57
C SER A 73 -1.77 -18.00 2.27
N VAL A 74 -1.21 -16.79 2.18
CA VAL A 74 -1.77 -15.59 2.80
C VAL A 74 -2.50 -14.70 1.79
N PRO A 75 -3.55 -13.97 2.21
CA PRO A 75 -4.26 -13.02 1.36
C PRO A 75 -3.53 -11.67 1.21
N VAL A 76 -2.59 -11.35 2.10
CA VAL A 76 -1.82 -10.10 2.08
C VAL A 76 -0.34 -10.41 1.94
N THR A 77 0.34 -9.79 0.98
CA THR A 77 1.79 -9.92 0.78
C THR A 77 2.47 -8.58 0.94
N ILE A 78 3.74 -8.59 1.37
CA ILE A 78 4.57 -7.40 1.51
C ILE A 78 5.86 -7.61 0.73
N GLY A 79 6.15 -6.75 -0.23
CA GLY A 79 7.36 -6.83 -1.04
C GLY A 79 7.98 -5.47 -1.32
N TRP A 80 9.23 -5.46 -1.75
CA TRP A 80 10.00 -4.24 -2.09
C TRP A 80 10.75 -4.36 -3.43
N GLN A 81 10.62 -5.50 -4.11
CA GLN A 81 11.25 -5.77 -5.40
C GLN A 81 10.16 -6.09 -6.43
N ASP A 82 10.27 -7.24 -7.09
CA ASP A 82 9.30 -7.72 -8.04
C ASP A 82 8.02 -8.21 -7.37
N LEU A 83 6.98 -8.35 -8.19
CA LEU A 83 5.68 -8.84 -7.78
C LEU A 83 5.79 -10.29 -7.22
N PRO A 84 5.01 -10.67 -6.18
CA PRO A 84 4.84 -12.06 -5.79
C PRO A 84 4.58 -12.96 -7.01
N MET A 85 5.39 -14.00 -7.19
CA MET A 85 5.29 -14.93 -8.33
C MET A 85 4.55 -16.23 -8.01
N VAL A 86 4.17 -16.43 -6.75
CA VAL A 86 3.59 -17.68 -6.25
C VAL A 86 2.22 -17.41 -5.60
N GLY A 87 1.30 -18.36 -5.75
CA GLY A 87 -0.04 -18.29 -5.19
C GLY A 87 -1.04 -17.55 -6.09
N GLU A 88 -2.20 -17.24 -5.52
CA GLU A 88 -3.23 -16.47 -6.24
C GLU A 88 -2.84 -15.00 -6.38
N PRO A 89 -2.99 -14.41 -7.59
CA PRO A 89 -2.54 -13.05 -7.85
C PRO A 89 -3.29 -12.03 -6.98
N PRO A 90 -2.60 -11.00 -6.47
CA PRO A 90 -3.24 -9.94 -5.72
C PRO A 90 -4.15 -9.09 -6.63
N GLN A 91 -5.26 -8.63 -6.08
CA GLN A 91 -6.25 -7.81 -6.80
C GLN A 91 -6.03 -6.31 -6.55
N ALA A 92 -5.54 -5.96 -5.35
CA ALA A 92 -5.24 -4.59 -4.95
C ALA A 92 -3.76 -4.41 -4.66
N LEU A 93 -3.23 -3.24 -5.03
CA LEU A 93 -1.90 -2.76 -4.69
C LEU A 93 -2.03 -1.63 -3.68
N LEU A 94 -1.27 -1.66 -2.60
CA LEU A 94 -1.03 -0.51 -1.73
C LEU A 94 0.43 -0.09 -1.92
N ASN A 95 0.65 1.05 -2.57
CA ASN A 95 1.97 1.50 -3.00
C ASN A 95 2.59 2.50 -2.01
N LEU A 96 3.58 2.04 -1.25
CA LEU A 96 4.39 2.89 -0.36
C LEU A 96 5.70 3.34 -1.02
N HIS A 97 6.20 2.61 -2.02
CA HIS A 97 7.37 2.96 -2.81
C HIS A 97 7.24 4.36 -3.47
N PRO A 98 8.32 5.16 -3.59
CA PRO A 98 8.25 6.52 -4.14
C PRO A 98 7.71 6.60 -5.59
N GLY A 99 8.06 5.62 -6.41
CA GLY A 99 7.63 5.50 -7.81
C GLY A 99 6.41 4.60 -8.05
N ILE A 100 5.99 4.51 -9.32
CA ILE A 100 4.96 3.58 -9.79
C ILE A 100 5.64 2.28 -10.23
N PRO A 101 5.32 1.12 -9.62
CA PRO A 101 5.85 -0.16 -10.07
C PRO A 101 5.41 -0.47 -11.51
N GLU A 102 6.28 -1.02 -12.36
CA GLU A 102 5.97 -1.26 -13.78
C GLU A 102 4.76 -2.17 -13.98
N TRP A 103 4.53 -3.06 -13.02
CA TRP A 103 3.47 -4.07 -13.02
C TRP A 103 2.14 -3.59 -12.41
N PHE A 104 2.00 -2.32 -12.01
CA PHE A 104 0.81 -1.80 -11.32
C PHE A 104 -0.50 -2.02 -12.10
N SER A 105 -0.44 -2.03 -13.43
CA SER A 105 -1.61 -2.16 -14.31
C SER A 105 -2.24 -3.55 -14.29
N ARG A 106 -1.57 -4.53 -13.66
CA ARG A 106 -2.11 -5.88 -13.42
C ARG A 106 -3.19 -5.90 -12.34
N PHE A 107 -3.24 -4.87 -11.50
CA PHE A 107 -4.17 -4.78 -10.38
C PHE A 107 -5.48 -4.15 -10.81
N GLU A 108 -6.57 -4.54 -10.14
CA GLU A 108 -7.87 -3.90 -10.28
C GLU A 108 -7.87 -2.52 -9.61
N ARG A 109 -7.15 -2.39 -8.49
CA ARG A 109 -7.06 -1.16 -7.68
C ARG A 109 -5.63 -0.87 -7.24
N VAL A 110 -5.25 0.40 -7.25
CA VAL A 110 -4.01 0.91 -6.66
C VAL A 110 -4.36 1.96 -5.62
N ALA A 111 -3.88 1.78 -4.40
CA ALA A 111 -3.96 2.74 -3.32
C ALA A 111 -2.59 3.40 -3.13
N GLU A 112 -2.52 4.70 -3.38
CA GLU A 112 -1.37 5.55 -3.14
C GLU A 112 -1.57 6.29 -1.82
N ILE A 113 -0.63 6.19 -0.88
CA ILE A 113 -0.71 6.89 0.41
C ILE A 113 0.24 8.08 0.40
N ILE A 114 -0.31 9.28 0.56
CA ILE A 114 0.40 10.56 0.64
C ILE A 114 0.22 11.14 2.04
N ASN A 115 1.29 11.62 2.66
CA ASN A 115 1.26 12.45 3.85
C ASN A 115 1.97 13.79 3.55
N GLN A 116 2.01 14.72 4.51
CA GLN A 116 2.63 16.04 4.36
C GLN A 116 4.17 16.03 4.43
N HIS A 117 4.80 14.84 4.45
CA HIS A 117 6.25 14.72 4.34
C HIS A 117 6.72 15.19 2.97
N GLN A 118 7.70 16.09 2.92
CA GLN A 118 8.08 16.79 1.69
C GLN A 118 8.50 15.84 0.55
N ASP A 119 9.28 14.81 0.87
CA ASP A 119 9.76 13.85 -0.12
C ASP A 119 8.62 12.98 -0.66
N VAL A 120 7.69 12.57 0.22
CA VAL A 120 6.51 11.79 -0.17
C VAL A 120 5.58 12.64 -1.04
N LEU A 121 5.34 13.89 -0.67
CA LEU A 121 4.54 14.83 -1.48
C LEU A 121 5.14 14.99 -2.88
N THR A 122 6.46 15.17 -2.97
CA THR A 122 7.15 15.39 -4.24
C THR A 122 7.01 14.15 -5.12
N ALA A 123 7.42 12.99 -4.62
CA ALA A 123 7.38 11.72 -5.37
C ALA A 123 5.96 11.33 -5.79
N LYS A 124 4.98 11.43 -4.88
CA LYS A 124 3.59 11.04 -5.19
C LYS A 124 2.86 12.03 -6.08
N ARG A 125 3.28 13.30 -6.11
CA ARG A 125 2.77 14.28 -7.08
C ARG A 125 3.24 13.95 -8.51
N GLU A 126 4.43 13.37 -8.67
CA GLU A 126 4.89 12.83 -9.96
C GLU A 126 4.07 11.60 -10.36
N CYS A 127 3.87 10.65 -9.44
CA CYS A 127 3.02 9.48 -9.68
C CYS A 127 1.60 9.88 -10.14
N TRP A 128 0.98 10.85 -9.45
CA TRP A 128 -0.33 11.38 -9.83
C TRP A 128 -0.35 11.88 -11.28
N LYS A 129 0.64 12.71 -11.67
CA LYS A 129 0.74 13.22 -13.04
C LYS A 129 0.87 12.08 -14.04
N THR A 130 1.72 11.09 -13.75
CA THR A 130 1.92 9.93 -14.63
C THR A 130 0.65 9.12 -14.81
N TYR A 131 -0.10 8.81 -13.74
CA TYR A 131 -1.38 8.10 -13.87
C TYR A 131 -2.39 8.89 -14.71
N LYS A 132 -2.53 10.19 -14.48
CA LYS A 132 -3.44 11.06 -15.26
C LYS A 132 -3.04 11.14 -16.73
N GLN A 133 -1.75 11.32 -17.02
CA GLN A 133 -1.24 11.38 -18.40
C GLN A 133 -1.46 10.06 -19.15
N ARG A 134 -1.36 8.92 -18.45
CA ARG A 134 -1.65 7.59 -19.01
C ARG A 134 -3.15 7.25 -19.06
N GLY A 135 -4.04 8.17 -18.66
CA GLY A 135 -5.49 8.02 -18.80
C GLY A 135 -6.19 7.18 -17.72
N TYR A 136 -5.52 6.86 -16.61
CA TYR A 136 -6.13 6.09 -15.52
C TYR A 136 -7.19 6.91 -14.75
N PRO A 137 -8.24 6.27 -14.20
CA PRO A 137 -9.19 6.94 -13.34
C PRO A 137 -8.54 7.14 -11.96
N VAL A 138 -8.30 8.40 -11.62
CA VAL A 138 -7.64 8.80 -10.38
C VAL A 138 -8.64 9.49 -9.45
N THR A 139 -8.78 9.01 -8.23
CA THR A 139 -9.71 9.53 -7.21
C THR A 139 -8.94 9.97 -5.95
N PRO A 140 -9.01 11.25 -5.55
CA PRO A 140 -8.43 11.70 -4.29
C PRO A 140 -9.40 11.47 -3.12
N HIS A 141 -8.87 11.00 -1.99
CA HIS A 141 -9.56 10.84 -0.72
C HIS A 141 -8.81 11.64 0.34
N HIS A 142 -9.36 12.79 0.72
CA HIS A 142 -8.78 13.63 1.77
C HIS A 142 -9.23 13.13 3.14
N LEU A 143 -8.28 12.70 3.96
CA LEU A 143 -8.55 12.24 5.31
C LEU A 143 -8.49 13.41 6.28
N LYS A 144 -9.39 13.39 7.26
CA LYS A 144 -9.35 14.32 8.40
C LYS A 144 -8.37 13.77 9.42
N GLY A 145 -7.57 14.65 10.02
CA GLY A 145 -6.60 14.26 11.03
C GLY A 145 -7.32 13.55 12.16
N GLN A 146 -6.89 12.35 12.51
CA GLN A 146 -7.38 11.69 13.70
C GLN A 146 -6.60 12.31 14.87
N ALA A 147 -7.27 13.13 15.67
CA ALA A 147 -6.75 13.51 16.97
C ALA A 147 -6.57 12.22 17.77
N GLY A 148 -5.33 11.79 17.95
CA GLY A 148 -4.95 10.79 18.94
C GLY A 148 -5.14 11.32 20.35
#